data_AF-A0ABD3ECK2-F1
#
_entry.id   AF-A0ABD3ECK2-F1
#
_cell.length_a   1.000
_cell.length_b   1.000
_cell.length_c   1.000
_cell.angle_alpha   90.00
_cell.angle_beta   90.00
_cell.angle_gamma   90.00
#
_symmetry.space_group_name_H-M   'P 1'
#
loop_
_entity.id
_entity.type
_entity.pdbx_description
1 polymer ?
#
loop_
_entity_poly.entity_id
_entity_poly.type
_entity_poly.pdbx_seq_one_letter_code
_entity_poly.pdbx_strand_id
1 'polypeptide(L)'
;MTLATTMNPAHNYDVSLVDGFNVPVSISMGAVGCDVADMNVCCLDSLTVRSGGKVVGCKSVCLVTEADKYCCTGEHGGVYADSVC
;
A
#
# COMPACT_ATOMS: atom_id res chain seq x y z
N MET A 1 -7.82 0.08 -9.57
CA MET A 1 -9.30 0.01 -9.57
C MET A 1 -9.79 -0.34 -10.98
N THR A 2 -10.64 -1.36 -11.07
CA THR A 2 -11.30 -1.80 -12.30
C THR A 2 -12.78 -1.84 -12.03
N LEU A 3 -13.56 -1.08 -12.80
CA LEU A 3 -15.01 -1.01 -12.67
C LEU A 3 -15.69 -1.94 -13.67
N ALA A 4 -16.87 -2.43 -13.29
CA ALA A 4 -17.66 -3.30 -14.12
C ALA A 4 -17.98 -2.69 -15.48
N THR A 5 -18.05 -3.55 -16.49
CA THR A 5 -18.45 -3.25 -17.86
C THR A 5 -19.51 -4.24 -18.32
N THR A 6 -20.05 -4.04 -19.52
CA THR A 6 -20.97 -5.01 -20.14
C THR A 6 -20.35 -6.38 -20.40
N MET A 7 -19.01 -6.48 -20.42
CA MET A 7 -18.27 -7.74 -20.63
C MET A 7 -17.77 -8.37 -19.33
N ASN A 8 -17.67 -7.61 -18.23
CA ASN A 8 -17.23 -8.10 -16.94
C ASN A 8 -17.97 -7.38 -15.80
N PRO A 9 -18.85 -8.07 -15.05
CA PRO A 9 -19.65 -7.45 -13.99
C PRO A 9 -18.87 -7.22 -12.68
N ALA A 10 -17.62 -7.68 -12.56
CA ALA A 10 -16.86 -7.57 -11.32
C ALA A 10 -16.23 -6.19 -11.12
N HIS A 11 -16.23 -5.72 -9.88
CA HIS A 11 -15.48 -4.54 -9.42
C HIS A 11 -14.25 -4.99 -8.64
N ASN A 12 -13.08 -4.47 -8.98
CA ASN A 12 -11.83 -4.73 -8.26
C ASN A 12 -11.26 -3.40 -7.77
N TYR A 13 -11.10 -3.25 -6.47
CA TYR A 13 -10.50 -2.07 -5.86
C TYR A 13 -9.86 -2.49 -4.54
N ASP A 14 -8.81 -1.78 -4.19
CA ASP A 14 -7.99 -2.02 -3.01
C ASP A 14 -7.44 -0.67 -2.55
N VAL A 15 -7.12 -0.59 -1.26
CA VAL A 15 -6.24 0.45 -0.74
C VAL A 15 -4.86 -0.21 -0.61
N SER A 16 -3.88 0.32 -1.32
CA SER A 16 -2.54 -0.24 -1.37
C SER A 16 -1.53 0.66 -0.65
N LEU A 17 -0.64 0.03 0.11
CA LEU A 17 0.52 0.67 0.76
C LEU A 17 1.83 0.36 0.02
N VAL A 18 1.77 -0.22 -1.18
CA VAL A 18 2.94 -0.55 -2.02
C VAL A 18 3.83 0.67 -2.24
N ASP A 19 3.21 1.85 -2.40
CA ASP A 19 3.89 3.15 -2.57
C ASP A 19 3.95 3.98 -1.28
N GLY A 20 3.73 3.34 -0.13
CA GLY A 20 3.72 3.99 1.17
C GLY A 20 2.37 4.64 1.54
N PHE A 21 2.43 5.47 2.56
CA PHE A 21 1.30 6.08 3.25
C PHE A 21 1.54 7.56 3.48
N ASN A 22 0.49 8.37 3.40
CA ASN A 22 0.53 9.77 3.83
C ASN A 22 -0.75 10.18 4.57
N VAL A 23 -1.91 9.71 4.10
CA VAL A 23 -3.22 9.96 4.71
C VAL A 23 -4.02 8.66 4.82
N PRO A 24 -4.86 8.48 5.85
CA PRO A 24 -5.73 7.32 5.96
C PRO A 24 -6.84 7.34 4.90
N VAL A 25 -7.09 6.19 4.26
CA VAL A 25 -8.12 6.03 3.24
C VAL A 25 -8.87 4.72 3.47
N SER A 26 -10.19 4.72 3.25
CA SER A 26 -11.04 3.53 3.30
C SER A 26 -11.99 3.49 2.11
N ILE A 27 -12.25 2.28 1.60
CA ILE A 27 -13.30 2.02 0.60
C ILE A 27 -14.36 1.14 1.25
N SER A 28 -15.64 1.52 1.17
CA SER A 28 -16.77 0.77 1.74
C SER A 28 -17.90 0.65 0.71
N MET A 29 -18.50 -0.54 0.60
CA MET A 29 -19.71 -0.81 -0.19
C MET A 29 -20.97 -0.91 0.69
N GLY A 30 -21.09 -0.05 1.70
CA GLY A 30 -22.29 0.05 2.54
C GLY A 30 -22.36 -0.94 3.73
N ALA A 31 -21.27 -1.66 4.02
CA ALA A 31 -21.08 -2.39 5.27
C ALA A 31 -20.15 -1.61 6.21
N VAL A 32 -20.28 -1.88 7.52
CA VAL A 32 -19.48 -1.30 8.61
C VAL A 32 -18.00 -1.40 8.24
N GLY A 33 -17.33 -0.25 8.08
CA GLY A 33 -15.91 -0.20 7.75
C GLY A 33 -15.08 -0.70 8.93
N CYS A 34 -13.93 -1.32 8.64
CA CYS A 34 -12.90 -1.54 9.64
C CYS A 34 -12.34 -0.19 10.13
N ASP A 35 -11.79 -0.16 11.34
CA ASP A 35 -11.15 1.04 11.86
C ASP A 35 -10.02 1.52 10.93
N VAL A 36 -10.06 2.81 10.62
CA VAL A 36 -9.07 3.48 9.77
C VAL A 36 -7.93 3.96 10.67
N ALA A 37 -6.72 3.46 10.45
CA ALA A 37 -5.54 3.79 11.25
C ALA A 37 -4.61 4.77 10.55
N ASP A 38 -3.93 5.62 11.33
CA ASP A 38 -2.85 6.48 10.85
C ASP A 38 -1.50 5.77 10.97
N MET A 39 -0.92 5.39 9.82
CA MET A 39 0.36 4.69 9.77
C MET A 39 1.56 5.60 10.09
N ASN A 40 1.38 6.92 10.08
CA ASN A 40 2.42 7.87 10.47
C ASN A 40 2.82 7.73 11.94
N VAL A 41 1.94 7.19 12.79
CA VAL A 41 2.18 7.00 14.24
C VAL A 41 3.18 5.89 14.54
N CYS A 42 3.20 4.84 13.71
CA CYS A 42 4.03 3.64 13.90
C CYS A 42 5.11 3.48 12.83
N CYS A 43 5.34 4.51 12.00
CA CYS A 43 6.32 4.45 10.94
C CYS A 43 7.75 4.32 11.52
N LEU A 44 8.53 3.38 10.99
CA LEU A 44 9.95 3.26 11.33
C LEU A 44 10.70 4.51 10.88
N ASP A 45 11.69 4.95 11.67
CA ASP A 45 12.47 6.15 11.36
C ASP A 45 13.14 6.06 9.98
N SER A 46 13.58 4.87 9.55
CA SER A 46 14.18 4.62 8.23
C SER A 46 13.22 4.80 7.05
N LEU A 47 11.92 4.79 7.30
CA LEU A 47 10.86 4.92 6.29
C LEU A 47 10.12 6.26 6.39
N THR A 48 10.38 7.03 7.44
CA THR A 48 9.63 8.22 7.81
C THR A 48 9.89 9.38 6.85
N VAL A 49 8.82 10.04 6.41
CA VAL A 49 8.88 11.34 5.70
C VAL A 49 8.52 12.44 6.68
N ARG A 50 9.41 13.43 6.85
CA ARG A 50 9.20 14.56 7.77
C ARG A 50 9.02 15.88 7.04
N SER A 51 8.12 16.72 7.55
CA SER A 51 7.98 18.12 7.14
C SER A 51 7.62 18.97 8.36
N GLY A 52 8.29 20.11 8.54
CA GLY A 52 8.06 20.98 9.70
C GLY A 52 8.24 20.29 11.06
N GLY A 53 9.14 19.31 11.14
CA GLY A 53 9.40 18.53 12.36
C GLY A 53 8.39 17.42 12.67
N LYS A 54 7.33 17.26 11.86
CA LYS A 54 6.28 16.24 12.01
C LYS A 54 6.45 15.12 10.98
N VAL A 55 5.98 13.92 11.32
CA VAL A 55 5.83 12.83 10.35
C VAL A 55 4.61 13.12 9.48
N VAL A 56 4.79 13.13 8.16
CA VAL A 56 3.74 13.43 7.18
C VAL A 56 3.53 12.31 6.16
N GLY A 57 4.32 11.24 6.29
CA GLY A 57 4.22 10.06 5.45
C GLY A 57 5.16 8.97 5.91
N CYS A 58 4.91 7.78 5.40
CA CYS A 58 5.72 6.59 5.62
C CYS A 58 5.95 5.90 4.28
N LYS A 59 7.20 5.83 3.82
CA LYS A 59 7.55 5.11 2.60
C LYS A 59 7.39 3.61 2.81
N SER A 60 7.10 2.89 1.73
CA SER A 60 7.27 1.44 1.72
C SER A 60 8.76 1.07 1.68
N VAL A 61 9.07 -0.19 2.00
CA VAL A 61 10.44 -0.70 1.90
C VAL A 61 10.92 -0.71 0.44
N CYS A 62 10.04 -1.00 -0.53
CA CYS A 62 10.36 -0.90 -1.95
C CYS A 62 10.86 0.50 -2.31
N LEU A 63 10.13 1.55 -1.92
CA LEU A 63 10.52 2.94 -2.23
C LEU A 63 11.83 3.40 -1.60
N VAL A 64 12.32 2.72 -0.56
CA VAL A 64 13.58 3.08 0.10
C VAL A 64 14.75 2.27 -0.44
N THR A 65 14.51 1.00 -0.77
CA THR A 65 15.59 0.04 -1.08
C THR A 65 15.70 -0.31 -2.55
N GLU A 66 14.61 -0.16 -3.32
CA GLU A 66 14.48 -0.58 -4.72
C GLU A 66 14.88 -2.05 -4.97
N ALA A 67 14.96 -2.85 -3.91
CA ALA A 67 15.42 -4.23 -4.00
C ALA A 67 14.30 -5.10 -4.56
N ASP A 68 14.65 -5.97 -5.52
CA ASP A 68 13.69 -6.83 -6.23
C ASP A 68 12.78 -7.62 -5.29
N LYS A 69 13.31 -8.07 -4.15
CA LYS A 69 12.57 -8.77 -3.11
C LYS A 69 11.44 -7.96 -2.48
N TYR A 70 11.63 -6.64 -2.28
CA TYR A 70 10.61 -5.78 -1.66
C TYR A 70 9.72 -5.10 -2.69
N CYS A 71 10.15 -5.03 -3.94
CA CYS A 71 9.39 -4.49 -5.06
C CYS A 71 8.67 -5.55 -5.89
N CYS A 72 8.86 -6.83 -5.55
CA CYS A 72 8.26 -7.97 -6.25
C CYS A 72 8.57 -7.97 -7.75
N THR A 73 9.84 -7.74 -8.07
CA THR A 73 10.37 -7.71 -9.44
C THR A 73 11.38 -8.85 -9.65
N GLY A 74 11.76 -9.09 -10.91
CA GLY A 74 12.70 -10.17 -11.26
C GLY A 74 12.17 -11.54 -10.84
N GLU A 75 12.97 -12.30 -10.09
CA GLU A 75 12.60 -13.62 -9.57
C GLU A 75 11.47 -13.58 -8.53
N HIS A 76 11.18 -12.40 -7.95
CA HIS A 76 10.15 -12.20 -6.94
C HIS A 76 8.78 -11.75 -7.51
N GLY A 77 8.66 -11.54 -8.83
CA GLY A 77 7.43 -11.04 -9.46
C GLY A 77 6.51 -12.10 -10.08
N GLY A 78 6.77 -13.39 -9.80
CA GLY A 78 6.09 -14.51 -10.45
C GLY A 78 5.08 -15.26 -9.58
N VAL A 79 4.45 -16.29 -10.15
CA VAL A 79 3.56 -17.24 -9.45
C VAL A 79 4.23 -18.03 -8.31
N TYR A 80 5.55 -17.91 -8.16
CA TYR A 80 6.35 -18.49 -7.07
C TYR A 80 7.06 -17.42 -6.24
N ALA A 81 6.56 -16.19 -6.24
CA ALA A 81 7.06 -15.16 -5.35
C ALA A 81 7.10 -15.68 -3.90
N ASP A 82 8.19 -15.41 -3.18
CA ASP A 82 8.29 -15.76 -1.77
C ASP A 82 7.23 -14.98 -0.98
N SER A 83 6.84 -15.44 0.21
CA SER A 83 5.78 -14.82 1.03
C SER A 83 6.03 -13.38 1.50
N VAL A 84 7.08 -12.73 0.97
CA VAL A 84 7.37 -11.30 1.10
C VAL A 84 6.62 -10.48 0.03
N CYS A 85 6.17 -11.18 -1.02
CA CYS A 85 5.36 -10.76 -2.16
C CYS A 85 4.12 -11.68 -2.27
#